data_AF-A0A5C7EY02-F1
#
_entry.id   AF-A0A5C7EY02-F1
#
_cell.length_a   1.000
_cell.length_b   1.000
_cell.length_c   1.000
_cell.angle_alpha   90.00
_cell.angle_beta   90.00
_cell.angle_gamma   90.00
#
_symmetry.space_group_name_H-M   'P 1'
#
loop_
_entity.id
_entity.type
_entity.pdbx_description
1 polymer ?
#
loop_
_entity_poly.entity_id
_entity_poly.type
_entity_poly.pdbx_seq_one_letter_code
_entity_poly.pdbx_strand_id
1 'polypeptide(L)'
;MVRREFVLRKLQLIAEDLERLVKFKDETLASLTGDAIKLAAVERLLERVIMRAIDINEHLISELGTGEGRSTRLTYRDTFLLLAGLDVYPQEFADRIARSAGLRNILVHDYNDADRKIVHASIKSCLQDYHRYAEYVRGFLDRLPG
;
A
#
# COMPACT_ATOMS: atom_id res chain seq x y z
N MET A 1 -18.22 -8.15 11.14
CA MET A 1 -17.15 -8.98 11.76
C MET A 1 -15.92 -8.99 10.85
N VAL A 2 -14.70 -9.04 11.40
CA VAL A 2 -13.47 -9.10 10.57
C VAL A 2 -13.45 -10.37 9.71
N ARG A 3 -13.50 -10.19 8.38
CA ARG A 3 -13.38 -11.26 7.38
C ARG A 3 -11.91 -11.63 7.15
N ARG A 4 -11.39 -12.57 7.95
CA ARG A 4 -9.98 -13.01 7.89
C ARG A 4 -9.55 -13.46 6.49
N GLU A 5 -10.37 -14.26 5.81
CA GLU A 5 -10.07 -14.77 4.46
C GLU A 5 -9.89 -13.66 3.43
N PHE A 6 -10.71 -12.60 3.50
CA PHE A 6 -10.58 -11.43 2.62
C PHE A 6 -9.24 -10.72 2.82
N VAL A 7 -8.84 -10.51 4.08
CA VAL A 7 -7.56 -9.86 4.40
C VAL A 7 -6.38 -10.74 3.96
N LEU A 8 -6.40 -12.04 4.29
CA LEU A 8 -5.35 -12.98 3.91
C LEU A 8 -5.20 -13.10 2.39
N ARG A 9 -6.31 -13.13 1.65
CA ARG A 9 -6.29 -13.16 0.19
C ARG A 9 -5.66 -11.90 -0.38
N LYS A 10 -5.97 -10.71 0.15
CA LYS A 10 -5.35 -9.46 -0.30
C LYS A 10 -3.87 -9.39 0.05
N LEU A 11 -3.45 -9.87 1.22
CA LEU A 11 -2.04 -9.97 1.59
C LEU A 11 -1.26 -10.89 0.62
N GLN A 12 -1.85 -12.02 0.22
CA GLN A 12 -1.26 -12.89 -0.80
C GLN A 12 -1.10 -12.15 -2.14
N LEU A 13 -2.13 -11.44 -2.59
CA LEU A 13 -2.07 -10.68 -3.84
C LEU A 13 -1.07 -9.51 -3.78
N ILE A 14 -0.88 -8.90 -2.61
CA ILE A 14 0.20 -7.92 -2.38
C ILE A 14 1.56 -8.61 -2.56
N ALA A 15 1.79 -9.76 -1.92
CA ALA A 15 3.04 -10.51 -2.03
C ALA A 15 3.37 -10.88 -3.49
N GLU A 16 2.39 -11.39 -4.25
CA GLU A 16 2.57 -11.72 -5.68
C GLU A 16 2.93 -10.48 -6.53
N ASP A 17 2.41 -9.30 -6.20
CA ASP A 17 2.75 -8.07 -6.93
C ASP A 17 4.10 -7.51 -6.51
N LEU A 18 4.52 -7.67 -5.25
CA LEU A 18 5.87 -7.36 -4.81
C LEU A 18 6.91 -8.28 -5.49
N GLU A 19 6.60 -9.56 -5.67
CA GLU A 19 7.45 -10.51 -6.44
C GLU A 19 7.57 -10.14 -7.92
N ARG A 20 6.58 -9.46 -8.50
CA ARG A 20 6.68 -8.92 -9.86
C ARG A 20 7.48 -7.62 -9.86
N LEU A 21 7.24 -6.75 -8.89
CA LEU A 21 7.89 -5.44 -8.75
C LEU A 21 9.39 -5.58 -8.47
N VAL A 22 9.82 -6.61 -7.75
CA VAL A 22 11.24 -6.85 -7.42
C VAL A 22 12.11 -7.03 -8.66
N LYS A 23 11.53 -7.47 -9.79
CA LYS A 23 12.23 -7.61 -11.08
C LYS A 23 12.70 -6.27 -11.64
N PHE A 24 12.11 -5.16 -11.19
CA PHE A 24 12.45 -3.81 -11.59
C PHE A 24 13.28 -3.05 -10.54
N LYS A 25 13.68 -3.69 -9.43
CA LYS A 25 14.33 -3.01 -8.29
C LYS A 25 15.67 -2.33 -8.66
N ASP A 26 16.38 -2.89 -9.63
CA ASP A 26 17.70 -2.45 -10.08
C ASP A 26 17.64 -1.72 -11.44
N GLU A 27 16.44 -1.51 -11.98
CA GLU A 27 16.26 -0.71 -13.19
C GLU A 27 16.70 0.72 -12.95
N THR A 28 17.37 1.33 -13.93
CA THR A 28 17.71 2.75 -13.89
C THR A 28 16.51 3.59 -14.31
N LEU A 29 16.47 4.86 -13.90
CA LEU A 29 15.42 5.78 -14.34
C LEU A 29 15.33 5.83 -15.87
N ALA A 30 16.47 5.94 -16.56
CA ALA A 30 16.52 6.01 -18.03
C ALA A 30 15.99 4.73 -18.69
N SER A 31 16.35 3.54 -18.18
CA SER A 31 15.84 2.26 -18.68
C SER A 31 14.34 2.11 -18.46
N LEU A 32 13.83 2.54 -17.30
CA LEU A 32 12.42 2.49 -16.98
C LEU A 32 11.60 3.45 -17.86
N THR A 33 12.04 4.70 -18.01
CA THR A 33 11.29 5.72 -18.78
C THR A 33 11.46 5.57 -20.29
N GLY A 34 12.52 4.89 -20.73
CA GLY A 34 12.76 4.60 -22.15
C GLY A 34 11.89 3.46 -22.70
N ASP A 35 11.16 2.74 -21.85
CA ASP A 35 10.28 1.64 -22.23
C ASP A 35 8.88 1.83 -21.62
N ALA A 36 7.93 2.21 -22.47
CA ALA A 36 6.56 2.50 -22.06
C ALA A 36 5.85 1.28 -21.43
N ILE A 37 6.19 0.06 -21.87
CA ILE A 37 5.58 -1.17 -21.34
C ILE A 37 6.11 -1.44 -19.94
N LYS A 38 7.42 -1.31 -19.71
CA LYS A 38 8.01 -1.45 -18.38
C LYS A 38 7.47 -0.41 -17.41
N LEU A 39 7.42 0.86 -17.83
CA LEU A 39 6.89 1.95 -17.01
C LEU A 39 5.44 1.65 -16.59
N ALA A 40 4.57 1.34 -17.56
CA ALA A 40 3.18 0.99 -17.29
C ALA A 40 3.03 -0.23 -16.37
N ALA A 41 3.90 -1.24 -16.51
CA ALA A 41 3.91 -2.40 -15.64
C ALA A 41 4.26 -2.02 -14.18
N VAL A 42 5.30 -1.21 -13.97
CA VAL A 42 5.70 -0.74 -12.64
C VAL A 42 4.60 0.10 -12.00
N GLU A 43 4.05 1.06 -12.74
CA GLU A 43 2.96 1.92 -12.28
C GLU A 43 1.75 1.09 -11.82
N ARG A 44 1.34 0.13 -12.66
CA ARG A 44 0.21 -0.74 -12.33
C ARG A 44 0.47 -1.63 -11.12
N LEU A 45 1.71 -2.10 -10.93
CA LEU A 45 2.09 -2.90 -9.77
C LEU A 45 2.05 -2.06 -8.49
N LEU A 46 2.60 -0.85 -8.51
CA LEU A 46 2.57 0.09 -7.38
C LEU A 46 1.13 0.44 -6.99
N GLU A 47 0.29 0.80 -7.97
CA GLU A 47 -1.13 1.12 -7.76
C GLU A 47 -1.86 -0.07 -7.12
N ARG A 48 -1.69 -1.28 -7.66
CA ARG A 48 -2.34 -2.50 -7.17
C ARG A 48 -1.95 -2.83 -5.72
N VAL A 49 -0.68 -2.65 -5.36
CA VAL A 49 -0.22 -2.88 -3.98
C VAL A 49 -0.88 -1.88 -3.03
N ILE A 50 -0.85 -0.58 -3.38
CA ILE A 50 -1.43 0.49 -2.55
C ILE A 50 -2.94 0.30 -2.38
N MET A 51 -3.67 0.07 -3.47
CA MET A 51 -5.14 -0.08 -3.42
C MET A 51 -5.56 -1.29 -2.58
N ARG A 52 -4.84 -2.42 -2.65
CA ARG A 52 -5.18 -3.58 -1.83
C ARG A 52 -4.94 -3.36 -0.35
N ALA A 53 -3.90 -2.60 0.02
CA ALA A 53 -3.69 -2.23 1.40
C ALA A 53 -4.77 -1.27 1.90
N ILE A 54 -5.20 -0.30 1.08
CA ILE A 54 -6.34 0.57 1.40
C ILE A 54 -7.60 -0.28 1.64
N ASP A 55 -7.91 -1.23 0.77
CA ASP A 55 -9.07 -2.10 0.96
C ASP A 55 -8.99 -2.93 2.26
N ILE A 56 -7.80 -3.38 2.65
CA ILE A 56 -7.57 -4.05 3.94
C ILE A 56 -7.81 -3.07 5.08
N ASN A 57 -7.20 -1.88 5.02
CA ASN A 57 -7.30 -0.86 6.05
C ASN A 57 -8.76 -0.47 6.29
N GLU A 58 -9.50 -0.15 5.22
CA GLU A 58 -10.91 0.21 5.29
C GLU A 58 -11.77 -0.91 5.87
N HIS A 59 -11.51 -2.17 5.48
CA HIS A 59 -12.19 -3.32 6.05
C HIS A 59 -11.91 -3.45 7.55
N LEU A 60 -10.66 -3.31 8.00
CA LEU A 60 -10.31 -3.37 9.43
C LEU A 60 -10.91 -2.21 10.22
N ILE A 61 -10.86 -0.98 9.70
CA ILE A 61 -11.41 0.22 10.35
C ILE A 61 -12.93 0.13 10.46
N SER A 62 -13.61 -0.32 9.41
CA SER A 62 -15.07 -0.48 9.41
C SER A 62 -15.53 -1.47 10.51
N GLU A 63 -14.74 -2.52 10.72
CA GLU A 63 -15.08 -3.61 11.64
C GLU A 63 -14.64 -3.39 13.09
N LEU A 64 -13.50 -2.72 13.29
CA LEU A 64 -12.86 -2.57 14.61
C LEU A 64 -12.82 -1.12 15.10
N GLY A 65 -12.97 -0.15 14.21
CA GLY A 65 -12.93 1.27 14.52
C GLY A 65 -14.09 1.71 15.41
N THR A 66 -13.80 2.65 16.31
CA THR A 66 -14.79 3.37 17.13
C THR A 66 -14.77 4.86 16.79
N GLY A 67 -15.91 5.56 16.87
CA GLY A 67 -15.95 7.01 16.66
C GLY A 67 -15.65 7.44 15.21
N GLU A 68 -14.69 8.37 15.03
CA GLU A 68 -14.38 9.05 13.76
C GLU A 68 -14.13 8.08 12.58
N GLY A 69 -13.53 6.92 12.83
CA GLY A 69 -13.27 5.90 11.80
C GLY A 69 -14.51 5.23 11.21
N ARG A 70 -15.68 5.31 11.87
CA ARG A 70 -16.93 4.71 11.39
C ARG A 70 -17.91 5.71 10.77
N SER A 71 -17.74 7.01 11.03
CA SER A 71 -18.74 8.04 10.69
C SER A 71 -18.22 9.18 9.81
N THR A 72 -16.95 9.15 9.38
CA THR A 72 -16.36 10.18 8.52
C THR A 72 -15.92 9.60 7.16
N ARG A 73 -15.95 10.44 6.11
CA ARG A 73 -15.31 10.09 4.83
C ARG A 73 -13.80 10.15 5.02
N LEU A 74 -13.16 8.99 5.08
CA LEU A 74 -11.72 8.87 5.22
C LEU A 74 -11.02 9.14 3.88
N THR A 75 -9.90 9.86 3.90
CA THR A 75 -8.98 9.84 2.78
C THR A 75 -8.16 8.55 2.80
N TYR A 76 -7.58 8.16 1.67
CA TYR A 76 -6.69 7.00 1.61
C TYR A 76 -5.53 7.10 2.60
N ARG A 77 -4.99 8.32 2.82
CA ARG A 77 -3.94 8.57 3.81
C ARG A 77 -4.44 8.24 5.22
N ASP A 78 -5.65 8.66 5.56
CA ASP A 78 -6.22 8.45 6.89
C ASP A 78 -6.41 6.96 7.20
N THR A 79 -6.68 6.14 6.18
CA THR A 79 -6.81 4.68 6.39
C THR A 79 -5.53 4.07 6.97
N PHE A 80 -4.34 4.55 6.59
CA PHE A 80 -3.07 4.06 7.15
C PHE A 80 -2.83 4.59 8.57
N LEU A 81 -3.18 5.86 8.81
CA LEU A 81 -2.99 6.47 10.13
C LEU A 81 -3.89 5.84 11.18
N LEU A 82 -5.14 5.57 10.85
CA LEU A 82 -6.11 4.97 11.76
C LEU A 82 -5.75 3.53 12.17
N LEU A 83 -5.02 2.79 11.33
CA LEU A 83 -4.54 1.45 11.72
C LEU A 83 -3.51 1.49 12.86
N ALA A 84 -2.78 2.60 13.04
CA ALA A 84 -1.92 2.75 14.21
C ALA A 84 -2.75 2.87 15.50
N GLY A 85 -3.88 3.58 15.46
CA GLY A 85 -4.82 3.67 16.57
C GLY A 85 -5.53 2.34 16.91
N LEU A 86 -5.45 1.36 16.00
CA LEU A 86 -5.91 -0.03 16.23
C LEU A 86 -4.78 -0.97 16.66
N ASP A 87 -3.59 -0.45 16.98
CA ASP A 87 -2.40 -1.23 17.34
C ASP A 87 -1.98 -2.28 16.29
N VAL A 88 -2.24 -2.01 15.00
CA VAL A 88 -1.75 -2.86 13.90
C VAL A 88 -0.24 -2.68 13.75
N TYR A 89 0.24 -1.44 13.81
CA TYR A 89 1.64 -1.06 13.72
C TYR A 89 1.93 0.29 14.42
N PRO A 90 3.20 0.60 14.74
CA PRO A 90 3.56 1.87 15.37
C PRO A 90 3.22 3.10 14.51
N GLN A 91 2.93 4.22 15.17
CA GLN A 91 2.62 5.50 14.51
C GLN A 91 3.70 5.94 13.51
N GLU A 92 4.98 5.77 13.85
CA GLU A 92 6.09 6.10 12.95
C GLU A 92 6.02 5.36 11.61
N PHE A 93 5.58 4.10 11.63
CA PHE A 93 5.39 3.32 10.42
C PHE A 93 4.16 3.80 9.64
N ALA A 94 3.09 4.16 10.34
CA ALA A 94 1.88 4.73 9.75
C ALA A 94 2.19 6.00 8.95
N ASP A 95 2.90 6.95 9.55
CA ASP A 95 3.28 8.21 8.90
C ASP A 95 4.14 7.98 7.66
N ARG A 96 5.03 6.97 7.72
CA ARG A 96 5.87 6.57 6.59
C ARG A 96 5.03 5.98 5.46
N ILE A 97 4.24 4.94 5.72
CA ILE A 97 3.50 4.21 4.68
C ILE A 97 2.33 5.02 4.13
N ALA A 98 1.72 5.90 4.92
CA ALA A 98 0.63 6.78 4.50
C ALA A 98 1.03 7.71 3.34
N ARG A 99 2.32 8.02 3.17
CA ARG A 99 2.82 8.77 2.00
C ARG A 99 2.62 8.04 0.69
N SER A 100 2.52 6.70 0.70
CA SER A 100 2.22 5.92 -0.50
C SER A 100 0.80 6.16 -1.04
N ALA A 101 -0.13 6.65 -0.22
CA ALA A 101 -1.45 7.07 -0.71
C ALA A 101 -1.36 8.24 -1.70
N GLY A 102 -0.36 9.13 -1.54
CA GLY A 102 -0.09 10.21 -2.49
C GLY A 102 0.43 9.71 -3.84
N LEU A 103 1.20 8.60 -3.83
CA LEU A 103 1.69 7.97 -5.06
C LEU A 103 0.54 7.52 -5.97
N ARG A 104 -0.56 7.00 -5.39
CA ARG A 104 -1.75 6.64 -6.17
C ARG A 104 -2.26 7.81 -6.99
N ASN A 105 -2.27 9.03 -6.44
CA ASN A 105 -2.73 10.21 -7.19
C ASN A 105 -1.80 10.56 -8.35
N ILE A 106 -0.50 10.35 -8.18
CA ILE A 106 0.49 10.53 -9.25
C ILE A 106 0.27 9.49 -10.36
N LEU A 107 -0.08 8.25 -10.00
CA LEU A 107 -0.27 7.14 -10.94
C LEU A 107 -1.55 7.23 -11.80
N VAL A 108 -2.51 8.09 -11.46
CA VAL A 108 -3.81 8.20 -12.17
C VAL A 108 -4.05 9.53 -12.89
N HIS A 109 -3.12 10.48 -12.82
CA HIS A 109 -3.21 11.78 -13.50
C HIS A 109 -2.20 11.88 -14.65
N ASP A 110 -2.48 12.74 -15.64
CA ASP A 110 -1.61 12.96 -16.81
C ASP A 110 -0.23 13.49 -16.39
N TYR A 111 0.80 12.78 -16.84
CA TYR A 111 2.18 12.80 -16.33
C TYR A 111 2.99 14.05 -16.70
N ASN A 112 3.98 14.37 -15.84
CA ASN A 112 5.20 15.10 -16.20
C ASN A 112 6.48 14.32 -15.82
N ASP A 113 7.66 14.82 -16.20
CA ASP A 113 8.94 14.14 -15.92
C ASP A 113 9.29 14.02 -14.42
N ALA A 114 8.72 14.86 -13.55
CA ALA A 114 8.93 14.75 -12.10
C ALA A 114 8.20 13.52 -11.54
N ASP A 115 7.04 13.17 -12.09
CA ASP A 115 6.25 12.01 -11.67
C ASP A 115 7.01 10.70 -11.94
N ARG A 116 7.70 10.60 -13.07
CA ARG A 116 8.52 9.43 -13.43
C ARG A 116 9.65 9.16 -12.44
N LYS A 117 10.30 10.22 -11.94
CA LYS A 117 11.33 10.11 -10.90
C LYS A 117 10.74 9.59 -9.59
N ILE A 118 9.53 10.04 -9.24
CA ILE A 118 8.82 9.58 -8.05
C ILE A 118 8.44 8.10 -8.19
N VAL A 119 7.92 7.69 -9.34
CA VAL A 119 7.58 6.28 -9.63
C VAL A 119 8.82 5.38 -9.49
N HIS A 120 9.94 5.77 -10.11
CA HIS A 120 11.21 5.02 -10.02
C HIS A 120 11.70 4.90 -8.58
N ALA A 121 11.74 6.02 -7.84
CA ALA A 121 12.14 6.02 -6.44
C ALA A 121 11.20 5.18 -5.55
N SER A 122 9.93 5.10 -5.93
CA SER A 122 8.90 4.37 -5.19
C SER A 122 9.00 2.85 -5.30
N ILE A 123 9.75 2.31 -6.27
CA ILE A 123 9.92 0.86 -6.41
C ILE A 123 10.54 0.27 -5.12
N LYS A 124 11.66 0.84 -4.67
CA LYS A 124 12.39 0.32 -3.50
C LYS A 124 11.65 0.58 -2.19
N SER A 125 11.05 1.76 -2.03
CA SER A 125 10.27 2.07 -0.83
C SER A 125 9.01 1.21 -0.75
N CYS A 126 8.31 0.97 -1.86
CA CYS A 126 7.14 0.10 -1.91
C CYS A 126 7.50 -1.34 -1.52
N LEU A 127 8.58 -1.90 -2.09
CA LEU A 127 9.08 -3.22 -1.69
C LEU A 127 9.31 -3.29 -0.18
N GLN A 128 10.05 -2.35 0.39
CA GLN A 128 10.36 -2.37 1.82
C GLN A 128 9.12 -2.17 2.71
N ASP A 129 8.28 -1.19 2.39
CA ASP A 129 7.15 -0.80 3.22
C ASP A 129 6.04 -1.85 3.20
N TYR A 130 5.74 -2.41 2.02
CA TYR A 130 4.63 -3.35 1.90
C TYR A 130 4.97 -4.78 2.33
N HIS A 131 6.25 -5.17 2.33
CA HIS A 131 6.68 -6.37 3.07
C HIS A 131 6.41 -6.21 4.57
N ARG A 132 6.84 -5.09 5.16
CA ARG A 132 6.65 -4.82 6.59
C ARG A 132 5.18 -4.64 6.96
N TYR A 133 4.40 -4.00 6.11
CA TYR A 133 2.95 -3.89 6.27
C TYR A 133 2.28 -5.27 6.34
N ALA A 134 2.65 -6.19 5.43
CA ALA A 134 2.06 -7.53 5.41
C ALA A 134 2.39 -8.33 6.69
N GLU A 135 3.60 -8.17 7.23
CA GLU A 135 4.00 -8.75 8.52
C GLU A 135 3.16 -8.19 9.67
N TYR A 136 3.01 -6.86 9.74
CA TYR A 136 2.21 -6.23 10.79
C TYR A 136 0.74 -6.64 10.76
N VAL A 137 0.11 -6.62 9.58
CA VAL A 137 -1.30 -7.01 9.43
C VAL A 137 -1.49 -8.48 9.80
N ARG A 138 -0.58 -9.37 9.38
CA ARG A 138 -0.65 -10.79 9.73
C ARG A 138 -0.53 -10.98 11.24
N GLY A 139 0.48 -10.38 11.86
CA GLY A 139 0.66 -10.44 13.31
C GLY A 139 -0.53 -9.85 14.07
N PHE A 140 -1.20 -8.83 13.53
CA PHE A 140 -2.43 -8.29 14.10
C PHE A 140 -3.60 -9.28 14.02
N LEU A 141 -3.82 -9.94 12.86
CA LEU A 141 -4.85 -10.96 12.72
C LEU A 141 -4.67 -12.14 13.67
N ASP A 142 -3.43 -12.52 13.96
CA ASP A 142 -3.11 -13.60 14.90
C ASP A 142 -3.44 -13.24 16.35
N ARG A 143 -3.45 -11.94 16.69
CA ARG A 143 -3.86 -11.43 18.02
C ARG A 143 -5.37 -11.29 18.19
N LEU A 144 -6.13 -11.21 17.09
CA LEU A 144 -7.58 -11.09 17.18
C LEU A 144 -8.18 -12.40 17.73
N PRO A 145 -9.17 -12.34 18.63
CA PRO A 145 -9.93 -13.53 19.00
C PRO A 145 -10.63 -14.12 17.77
N GLY A 146 -10.72 -15.45 17.75
CA GLY A 146 -11.42 -16.22 16.72
C GLY A 146 -12.92 -16.03 16.77
#